data_AF-A0A0F9LTY5-F1
#
_entry.id   AF-A0A0F9LTY5-F1
#
_cell.length_a   1.000
_cell.length_b   1.000
_cell.length_c   1.000
_cell.angle_alpha   90.00
_cell.angle_beta   90.00
_cell.angle_gamma   90.00
#
_symmetry.space_group_name_H-M   'P 1'
#
loop_
_entity.id
_entity.type
_entity.pdbx_description
1 polymer ?
#
loop_
_entity_poly.entity_id
_entity_poly.type
_entity_poly.pdbx_seq_one_letter_code
_entity_poly.pdbx_strand_id
1 'polypeptide(L)'
;MSNYNNGYRSGHSNYLNGRFKIGNRGVDHYNLNNVSFEFKETFAKDIKKVSFRIPKKQLEESLFVVFSVHNREFYVVRSSEFLMKYFFRNRCKKCYPTVNIVKDLSFYETNNLDDLEEFIDKLDVNDV
;
A
#
# COMPACT_ATOMS: atom_id res chain seq x y z
N MET A 1 -12.97 20.45 15.01
CA MET A 1 -12.00 20.31 13.91
C MET A 1 -10.88 19.38 14.37
N SER A 2 -10.86 18.12 13.94
CA SER A 2 -9.75 17.21 14.29
C SER A 2 -8.54 17.50 13.41
N ASN A 3 -7.48 18.00 14.04
CA ASN A 3 -6.15 18.15 13.44
C ASN A 3 -5.53 16.76 13.24
N TYR A 4 -5.90 16.07 12.15
CA TYR A 4 -5.12 14.92 11.70
C TYR A 4 -3.79 15.45 11.15
N ASN A 5 -2.72 15.28 11.93
CA ASN A 5 -1.36 15.35 11.42
C ASN A 5 -1.25 14.29 10.32
N ASN A 6 -0.86 14.70 9.10
CA ASN A 6 -0.56 13.78 8.00
C ASN A 6 0.49 12.77 8.52
N GLY A 7 0.04 11.56 8.83
CA GLY A 7 0.84 10.56 9.50
C GLY A 7 0.45 9.18 9.02
N TYR A 8 1.44 8.38 8.67
CA TYR A 8 1.25 6.94 8.50
C TYR A 8 1.07 6.33 9.88
N ARG A 9 0.18 5.34 10.03
CA ARG A 9 0.15 4.51 11.23
C ARG A 9 1.00 3.27 10.99
N SER A 10 1.79 2.90 12.00
CA SER A 10 2.43 1.60 12.05
C SER A 10 1.38 0.58 12.50
N GLY A 11 0.67 0.01 11.54
CA GLY A 11 -0.39 -0.96 11.77
C GLY A 11 -1.62 -0.64 10.93
N HIS A 12 -2.25 -1.68 10.39
CA HIS A 12 -3.47 -1.57 9.60
C HIS A 12 -4.70 -1.65 10.53
N SER A 13 -5.83 -1.15 10.05
CA SER A 13 -7.11 -1.33 10.72
C SER A 13 -7.40 -2.81 10.95
N ASN A 14 -8.03 -3.13 12.08
CA ASN A 14 -8.47 -4.50 12.39
C ASN A 14 -9.32 -5.11 11.26
N TYR A 15 -10.02 -4.25 10.51
CA TYR A 15 -10.80 -4.63 9.36
C TYR A 15 -9.95 -5.19 8.21
N LEU A 16 -8.89 -4.49 7.79
CA LEU A 16 -7.96 -5.00 6.78
C LEU A 16 -7.19 -6.23 7.27
N ASN A 17 -6.75 -6.22 8.55
CA ASN A 17 -6.09 -7.38 9.14
C ASN A 17 -6.99 -8.62 9.14
N GLY A 18 -8.28 -8.45 9.42
CA GLY A 18 -9.25 -9.55 9.44
C GLY A 18 -9.56 -10.10 8.06
N ARG A 19 -9.75 -9.23 7.06
CA ARG A 19 -10.10 -9.65 5.69
C ARG A 19 -8.91 -10.25 4.94
N PHE A 20 -7.78 -9.55 4.90
CA PHE A 20 -6.61 -9.93 4.10
C PHE A 20 -5.56 -10.73 4.88
N LYS A 21 -5.80 -11.02 6.17
CA LYS A 21 -4.89 -11.78 7.06
C LYS A 21 -3.49 -11.15 7.12
N ILE A 22 -3.44 -9.83 7.27
CA ILE A 22 -2.19 -9.08 7.20
C ILE A 22 -1.23 -9.48 8.33
N GLY A 23 -0.02 -9.90 7.93
CA GLY A 23 1.03 -10.33 8.83
C GLY A 23 1.89 -9.18 9.38
N ASN A 24 2.68 -9.47 10.43
CA ASN A 24 3.56 -8.48 11.06
C ASN A 24 4.98 -8.42 10.45
N ARG A 25 5.30 -9.26 9.46
CA ARG A 25 6.62 -9.39 8.84
C ARG A 25 6.51 -9.82 7.38
N GLY A 26 7.22 -9.16 6.48
CA GLY A 26 7.23 -9.51 5.05
C GLY A 26 6.08 -8.88 4.28
N VAL A 27 5.77 -9.41 3.11
CA VAL A 27 4.59 -9.02 2.32
C VAL A 27 3.32 -9.19 3.16
N ASP A 28 2.43 -8.20 3.13
CA ASP A 28 1.22 -8.17 3.93
C ASP A 28 0.21 -9.24 3.52
N HIS A 29 0.09 -9.53 2.22
CA HIS A 29 -0.84 -10.52 1.68
C HIS A 29 -0.34 -11.16 0.38
N TYR A 30 -0.64 -12.45 0.20
CA TYR A 30 -0.54 -13.15 -1.08
C TYR A 30 -1.93 -13.64 -1.49
N ASN A 31 -2.33 -13.37 -2.73
CA ASN A 31 -3.57 -13.92 -3.27
C ASN A 31 -3.40 -15.41 -3.67
N LEU A 32 -4.46 -16.03 -4.18
CA LEU A 32 -4.45 -17.44 -4.63
C LEU A 32 -3.48 -17.71 -5.79
N ASN A 33 -3.18 -16.69 -6.60
CA ASN A 33 -2.23 -16.76 -7.71
C ASN A 33 -0.79 -16.37 -7.30
N ASN A 34 -0.52 -16.29 -6.00
CA ASN A 34 0.79 -15.95 -5.43
C ASN A 34 1.32 -14.55 -5.82
N VAL A 35 0.42 -13.63 -6.17
CA VAL A 35 0.74 -12.21 -6.34
C VAL A 35 0.90 -11.58 -4.96
N SER A 36 2.00 -10.85 -4.75
CA SER A 36 2.36 -10.22 -3.48
C SER A 36 1.84 -8.79 -3.37
N PHE A 37 1.18 -8.48 -2.25
CA PHE A 37 0.59 -7.18 -1.96
C PHE A 37 1.11 -6.60 -0.64
N GLU A 38 1.47 -5.33 -0.67
CA GLU A 38 1.77 -4.51 0.50
C GLU A 38 0.63 -3.54 0.78
N PHE A 39 0.03 -3.56 1.97
CA PHE A 39 -1.02 -2.62 2.34
C PHE A 39 -0.44 -1.40 3.05
N LYS A 40 -0.98 -0.21 2.80
CA LYS A 40 -0.57 1.02 3.50
C LYS A 40 -1.77 1.91 3.77
N GLU A 41 -2.08 2.13 5.04
CA GLU A 41 -3.09 3.09 5.45
C GLU A 41 -2.46 4.46 5.72
N THR A 42 -3.08 5.50 5.16
CA THR A 42 -2.70 6.89 5.38
C THR A 42 -3.89 7.72 5.81
N PHE A 43 -3.63 8.66 6.73
CA PHE A 43 -4.58 9.68 7.15
C PHE A 43 -4.32 11.01 6.43
N ALA A 44 -3.62 10.97 5.29
CA ALA A 44 -3.36 12.15 4.48
C ALA A 44 -4.66 12.79 4.02
N LYS A 45 -4.74 14.13 4.15
CA LYS A 45 -5.92 14.92 3.77
C LYS A 45 -6.21 14.99 2.26
N ASP A 46 -5.21 14.70 1.43
CA ASP A 46 -5.29 14.78 -0.03
C ASP A 46 -4.45 13.66 -0.66
N ILE A 47 -4.99 13.06 -1.71
CA ILE A 47 -4.37 12.00 -2.51
C ILE A 47 -3.19 12.49 -3.37
N LYS A 48 -3.07 13.81 -3.58
CA LYS A 48 -2.03 14.41 -4.44
C LYS A 48 -0.60 14.11 -4.00
N LYS A 49 -0.34 13.85 -2.72
CA LYS A 49 1.02 13.51 -2.27
C LYS A 49 0.99 12.61 -1.04
N VAL A 50 1.31 11.34 -1.26
CA VAL A 50 1.38 10.34 -0.19
C VAL A 50 2.83 9.90 -0.02
N SER A 51 3.37 10.15 1.17
CA SER A 51 4.71 9.71 1.56
C SER A 51 4.61 8.76 2.74
N PHE A 52 5.26 7.60 2.67
CA PHE A 52 5.18 6.58 3.70
C PHE A 52 6.53 5.85 3.81
N ARG A 53 6.68 5.06 4.87
CA ARG A 53 7.90 4.32 5.15
C ARG A 53 7.61 2.84 4.97
N ILE A 54 8.38 2.18 4.11
CA ILE A 54 8.36 0.73 3.95
C ILE A 54 9.79 0.21 4.15
N PRO A 55 10.00 -0.91 4.85
CA PRO A 55 11.23 -1.66 4.74
C PRO A 55 11.55 -1.99 3.27
N LYS A 56 12.76 -1.68 2.82
CA LYS A 56 13.17 -1.86 1.41
C LYS A 56 12.88 -3.27 0.89
N LYS A 57 13.24 -4.28 1.70
CA LYS A 57 13.04 -5.69 1.39
C LYS A 57 11.57 -6.03 1.11
N GLN A 58 10.62 -5.47 1.86
CA GLN A 58 9.19 -5.71 1.63
C GLN A 58 8.74 -5.12 0.29
N LEU A 59 9.17 -3.89 -0.02
CA LEU A 59 8.82 -3.25 -1.29
C LEU A 59 9.43 -3.96 -2.52
N GLU A 60 10.61 -4.57 -2.37
CA GLU A 60 11.22 -5.40 -3.43
C GLU A 60 10.52 -6.76 -3.60
N GLU A 61 9.84 -7.26 -2.57
CA GLU A 61 9.11 -8.54 -2.58
C GLU A 61 7.65 -8.38 -3.04
N SER A 62 7.05 -7.19 -2.88
CA SER A 62 5.66 -6.91 -3.26
C SER A 62 5.54 -6.45 -4.71
N LEU A 63 4.71 -7.10 -5.50
CA LEU A 63 4.37 -6.69 -6.87
C LEU A 63 3.48 -5.45 -6.87
N PHE A 64 2.57 -5.36 -5.89
CA PHE A 64 1.63 -4.26 -5.75
C PHE A 64 1.66 -3.66 -4.35
N VAL A 65 1.27 -2.39 -4.28
CA VAL A 65 1.00 -1.69 -3.03
C VAL A 65 -0.43 -1.16 -3.05
N VAL A 66 -1.22 -1.51 -2.04
CA VAL A 66 -2.58 -1.03 -1.82
C VAL A 66 -2.54 0.14 -0.83
N PHE A 67 -2.88 1.35 -1.27
CA PHE A 67 -3.09 2.48 -0.36
C PHE A 67 -4.54 2.59 0.06
N SER A 68 -4.76 2.81 1.34
CA SER A 68 -6.05 3.30 1.82
C SER A 68 -5.91 4.74 2.31
N VAL A 69 -6.68 5.65 1.72
CA VAL A 69 -6.78 7.05 2.18
C VAL A 69 -8.03 7.18 3.06
N HIS A 70 -7.84 7.61 4.30
CA HIS A 70 -8.92 7.79 5.27
C HIS A 70 -9.79 6.54 5.51
N ASN A 71 -9.29 5.34 5.24
CA ASN A 71 -10.05 4.07 5.31
C ASN A 71 -11.32 4.10 4.46
N ARG A 72 -11.31 4.88 3.37
CA ARG A 72 -12.49 5.07 2.50
C ARG A 72 -12.21 4.70 1.07
N GLU A 73 -11.06 5.10 0.54
CA GLU A 73 -10.71 4.83 -0.86
C GLU A 73 -9.42 4.02 -0.90
N PHE A 74 -9.46 2.93 -1.65
CA PHE A 74 -8.39 2.00 -1.89
C PHE A 74 -7.84 2.22 -3.29
N TYR A 75 -6.52 2.29 -3.38
CA TYR A 75 -5.77 2.49 -4.61
C TYR A 75 -4.74 1.39 -4.71
N VAL A 76 -4.83 0.58 -5.76
CA VAL A 76 -3.84 -0.46 -6.03
C VAL A 76 -2.87 0.13 -7.04
N VAL A 77 -1.57 0.08 -6.72
CA VAL A 77 -0.48 0.66 -7.53
C VAL A 77 0.60 -0.40 -7.72
N ARG A 78 1.17 -0.49 -8.92
CA ARG A 78 2.32 -1.37 -9.19
C ARG A 78 3.56 -0.86 -8.44
N SER A 79 4.29 -1.76 -7.78
CA SER A 79 5.52 -1.40 -7.04
C SER A 79 6.63 -0.82 -7.94
N SER A 80 6.58 -1.07 -9.24
CA SER A 80 7.50 -0.48 -10.24
C SER A 80 7.30 1.02 -10.46
N GLU A 81 6.09 1.55 -10.22
CA GLU A 81 5.73 2.95 -10.49
C GLU A 81 6.26 3.93 -9.42
N PHE A 82 6.81 3.41 -8.33
CA PHE A 82 7.31 4.24 -7.25
C PHE A 82 8.65 4.87 -7.64
N LEU A 83 8.70 6.21 -7.74
CA LEU A 83 9.95 6.97 -7.86
C LEU A 83 10.76 6.84 -6.56
N MET A 84 11.62 5.82 -6.49
CA MET A 84 12.38 5.49 -5.29
C MET A 84 13.51 6.51 -5.02
N LYS A 85 13.21 7.57 -4.27
CA LYS A 85 14.27 8.32 -3.58
C LYS A 85 14.64 7.57 -2.29
N TYR A 86 15.67 6.72 -2.39
CA TYR A 86 16.24 6.05 -1.24
C TYR A 86 16.95 7.06 -0.33
N PHE A 87 16.29 7.51 0.74
CA PHE A 87 16.96 8.22 1.81
C PHE A 87 17.49 7.22 2.85
N PHE A 88 18.77 6.86 2.72
CA PHE A 88 19.44 6.04 3.73
C PHE A 88 19.78 6.90 4.95
N ARG A 89 18.98 6.79 6.03
CA ARG A 89 19.52 7.07 7.38
C ARG A 89 20.26 5.80 7.82
N ASN A 90 21.60 5.88 7.84
CA ASN A 90 22.62 4.82 8.02
C ASN A 90 22.42 3.73 9.09
N ARG A 91 21.30 3.67 9.83
CA ARG A 91 21.02 2.62 10.83
C ARG A 91 19.76 1.78 10.61
N CYS A 92 18.82 2.20 9.74
CA CYS A 92 17.48 1.61 9.81
C CYS A 92 17.06 0.67 8.66
N LYS A 93 17.82 0.51 7.56
CA LYS A 93 17.42 -0.32 6.38
C LYS A 93 15.97 -0.07 5.88
N LYS A 94 15.40 1.12 6.14
CA LYS A 94 14.04 1.51 5.72
C LYS A 94 14.14 2.40 4.48
N CYS A 95 13.31 2.16 3.47
CA CYS A 95 13.13 3.07 2.34
C CYS A 95 11.99 4.06 2.64
N TYR A 96 12.05 5.21 1.97
CA TYR A 96 11.07 6.29 2.08
C TYR A 96 10.47 6.53 0.69
N PRO A 97 9.72 5.56 0.14
CA PRO A 97 9.05 5.76 -1.14
C PRO A 97 8.13 6.97 -1.04
N THR A 98 8.20 7.82 -2.06
CA THR A 98 7.30 8.96 -2.21
C THR A 98 6.57 8.80 -3.52
N VAL A 99 5.24 8.77 -3.47
CA VAL A 99 4.41 8.80 -4.65
C VAL A 99 3.84 10.20 -4.80
N ASN A 100 4.11 10.80 -5.95
CA ASN A 100 3.43 12.02 -6.36
C ASN A 100 2.15 11.58 -7.08
N ILE A 101 1.00 11.97 -6.51
CA ILE A 101 -0.36 11.70 -6.97
C ILE A 101 -0.66 10.21 -7.14
N VAL A 102 -1.12 9.56 -6.06
CA VAL A 102 -1.44 8.12 -6.06
C VAL A 102 -2.51 7.77 -7.10
N LYS A 103 -3.51 8.65 -7.26
CA LYS A 103 -4.63 8.47 -8.18
C LYS A 103 -4.22 8.31 -9.64
N ASP A 104 -3.22 9.06 -10.08
CA ASP A 104 -2.80 9.03 -11.48
C ASP A 104 -1.98 7.76 -11.81
N LEU A 105 -1.52 7.05 -10.78
CA LEU A 105 -0.71 5.83 -10.89
C LEU A 105 -1.50 4.57 -10.51
N SER A 106 -2.72 4.70 -9.97
CA SER A 106 -3.55 3.55 -9.65
C SER A 106 -4.01 2.85 -10.91
N PHE A 107 -3.80 1.54 -10.95
CA PHE A 107 -4.41 0.69 -11.97
C PHE A 107 -5.81 0.24 -11.56
N TYR A 108 -6.16 0.35 -10.27
CA TYR A 108 -7.49 0.08 -9.76
C TYR A 108 -7.81 0.95 -8.55
N GLU A 109 -9.08 1.37 -8.47
CA GLU A 109 -9.62 2.22 -7.41
C GLU A 109 -10.98 1.68 -6.98
N THR A 110 -11.21 1.62 -5.66
CA THR A 110 -12.52 1.31 -5.10
C THR A 110 -12.69 1.88 -3.71
N ASN A 111 -13.92 2.09 -3.27
CA ASN A 111 -14.24 2.41 -1.88
C ASN A 111 -14.89 1.24 -1.12
N ASN A 112 -15.01 0.09 -1.78
CA ASN A 112 -15.63 -1.11 -1.24
C ASN A 112 -14.56 -2.20 -1.09
N LEU A 113 -14.55 -2.86 0.07
CA LEU A 113 -13.59 -3.91 0.34
C LEU A 113 -13.86 -5.22 -0.40
N ASP A 114 -15.13 -5.53 -0.65
CA ASP A 114 -15.48 -6.75 -1.38
C ASP A 114 -15.02 -6.65 -2.83
N ASP A 115 -15.21 -5.49 -3.46
CA ASP A 115 -14.72 -5.21 -4.80
C ASP A 115 -13.18 -5.25 -4.85
N LEU A 116 -12.50 -4.73 -3.81
CA LEU A 116 -11.05 -4.80 -3.69
C LEU A 116 -10.55 -6.23 -3.62
N GLU A 117 -11.20 -7.07 -2.82
CA GLU A 117 -10.83 -8.48 -2.68
C GLU A 117 -11.08 -9.24 -3.98
N GLU A 118 -12.25 -9.08 -4.59
CA GLU A 118 -12.56 -9.71 -5.86
C GLU A 118 -11.55 -9.32 -6.94
N PHE A 119 -11.11 -8.06 -6.95
CA PHE A 119 -10.08 -7.60 -7.84
C PHE A 119 -8.72 -8.26 -7.56
N ILE A 120 -8.29 -8.27 -6.30
CA ILE A 120 -7.03 -8.88 -5.87
C ILE A 120 -7.01 -10.38 -6.21
N ASP A 121 -8.10 -11.10 -5.98
CA ASP A 121 -8.19 -12.54 -6.23
C ASP A 121 -8.14 -12.89 -7.72
N LYS A 122 -8.54 -11.97 -8.60
CA LYS A 122 -8.47 -12.14 -10.05
C LYS A 122 -7.10 -11.84 -10.65
N LEU A 123 -6.20 -11.15 -9.93
CA LEU A 123 -4.89 -10.80 -10.47
C LEU A 123 -4.02 -12.05 -10.62
N ASP A 124 -3.50 -12.25 -11.84
CA ASP A 124 -2.58 -13.33 -12.19
C ASP A 124 -1.20 -12.74 -12.51
N VAL A 125 -0.12 -13.43 -12.13
CA VAL A 125 1.27 -13.05 -12.41
C VAL A 125 1.52 -12.85 -13.93
N ASN A 126 0.77 -13.53 -14.79
CA ASN A 126 0.92 -13.43 -16.24
C ASN A 126 0.35 -12.14 -16.84
N ASP A 127 -0.51 -11.42 -16.10
CA ASP A 127 -1.15 -10.16 -16.52
C ASP A 127 -0.41 -8.91 -16.00
N VAL A 128 0.75 -9.08 -15.34
CA VAL A 128 1.48 -8.03 -14.63
C VAL A 128 2.79 -7.65 -15.32
#